data_AF-A0A1V5QKE9-F1
#
_entry.id   AF-A0A1V5QKE9-F1
#
_cell.length_a   1.000
_cell.length_b   1.000
_cell.length_c   1.000
_cell.angle_alpha   90.00
_cell.angle_beta   90.00
_cell.angle_gamma   90.00
#
_symmetry.space_group_name_H-M   'P 1'
#
loop_
_entity.id
_entity.type
_entity.pdbx_description
1 polymer ?
#
loop_
_entity_poly.entity_id
_entity_poly.type
_entity_poly.pdbx_seq_one_letter_code
_entity_poly.pdbx_strand_id
1 'polypeptide(L)'
;MALRCPAHPVALALVRATGRPLAAPSANRSTQLSPTRAEHVAAGLGDRVGLILDGGPTSAGLESTIVALDGPVPRLLRPGPLPPDVLEALVGPLERWEGAVAQHERQAAPGMALRHYAPRTPLALVPREALVPAPEPPGRTAVVAFGHLPELPSGWTGFVLPEVPAAAGTELFALLHELDALGFDHIRFQQPPGGDAWLALWDRLQRAAAREDA
;
A
#
# COMPACT_ATOMS: atom_id res chain seq x y z
N MET A 1 16.80 -13.11 5.84
CA MET A 1 16.01 -12.80 7.05
C MET A 1 15.81 -11.29 7.10
N ALA A 2 14.61 -10.81 7.45
CA ALA A 2 14.33 -9.38 7.61
C ALA A 2 13.96 -9.08 9.07
N LEU A 3 14.42 -7.95 9.61
CA LEU A 3 14.20 -7.55 10.99
C LEU A 3 13.62 -6.13 11.04
N ARG A 4 12.77 -5.84 12.04
CA ARG A 4 12.30 -4.50 12.37
C ARG A 4 11.97 -4.39 13.85
N CYS A 5 12.06 -3.19 14.40
CA CYS A 5 11.49 -2.85 15.70
C CYS A 5 10.24 -1.98 15.47
N PRO A 6 9.01 -2.44 15.78
CA PRO A 6 7.82 -1.68 15.49
C PRO A 6 7.69 -0.46 16.40
N ALA A 7 7.47 0.72 15.83
CA ALA A 7 7.17 1.95 16.56
C ALA A 7 5.67 2.02 16.97
N HIS A 8 5.19 1.02 17.71
CA HIS A 8 3.80 0.97 18.19
C HIS A 8 3.72 0.41 19.62
N PRO A 9 3.09 1.10 20.58
CA PRO A 9 3.11 0.70 21.99
C PRO A 9 2.50 -0.68 22.22
N VAL A 10 1.38 -1.00 21.57
CA VAL A 10 0.74 -2.33 21.68
C VAL A 10 1.63 -3.45 21.11
N ALA A 11 2.30 -3.22 19.98
CA ALA A 11 3.17 -4.22 19.36
C ALA A 11 4.42 -4.48 20.22
N LEU A 12 5.00 -3.42 20.79
CA LEU A 12 6.13 -3.53 21.72
C LEU A 12 5.72 -4.24 23.02
N ALA A 13 4.55 -3.91 23.58
CA ALA A 13 4.01 -4.60 24.75
C ALA A 13 3.80 -6.09 24.48
N LEU A 14 3.28 -6.46 23.30
CA LEU A 14 3.13 -7.85 22.90
C LEU A 14 4.47 -8.58 22.81
N VAL A 15 5.47 -8.01 22.13
CA VAL A 15 6.81 -8.62 22.02
C VAL A 15 7.46 -8.80 23.39
N ARG A 16 7.28 -7.83 24.30
CA ARG A 16 7.76 -7.94 25.68
C ARG A 16 7.05 -9.04 26.46
N ALA A 17 5.73 -9.13 26.32
CA ALA A 17 4.91 -10.13 27.00
C ALA A 17 5.22 -11.57 26.52
N THR A 18 5.54 -11.75 25.24
CA THR A 18 5.92 -13.07 24.71
C THR A 18 7.37 -13.45 25.02
N GLY A 19 8.24 -12.47 25.31
CA GLY A 19 9.66 -12.68 25.55
C GLY A 19 10.42 -13.28 24.35
N ARG A 20 9.87 -13.20 23.14
CA ARG A 20 10.38 -13.87 21.93
C ARG A 20 10.23 -12.96 20.70
N PRO A 21 11.13 -13.07 19.70
CA PRO A 21 10.92 -12.47 18.39
C PRO A 21 9.64 -13.01 17.74
N LEU A 22 8.88 -12.13 17.07
CA LEU A 22 7.63 -12.48 16.40
C LEU A 22 7.79 -12.34 14.88
N ALA A 23 7.52 -13.43 14.16
CA ALA A 23 7.35 -13.39 12.71
C ALA A 23 5.92 -12.92 12.40
N ALA A 24 5.78 -11.76 11.74
CA ALA A 24 4.49 -11.14 11.50
C ALA A 24 4.45 -10.47 10.11
N PRO A 25 3.95 -11.17 9.06
CA PRO A 25 3.56 -10.52 7.82
C PRO A 25 2.31 -9.64 8.05
N SER A 26 1.82 -8.99 6.99
CA SER A 26 0.55 -8.25 7.05
C SER A 26 -0.62 -9.20 7.36
N ALA A 27 -1.58 -8.76 8.17
CA ALA A 27 -2.66 -9.59 8.70
C ALA A 27 -3.86 -9.72 7.73
N ASN A 28 -3.57 -10.03 6.47
CA ASN A 28 -4.53 -10.22 5.38
C ASN A 28 -4.30 -11.57 4.69
N ARG A 29 -5.29 -12.03 3.93
CA ARG A 29 -5.08 -13.14 3.00
C ARG A 29 -4.10 -12.70 1.91
N SER A 30 -3.28 -13.63 1.43
CA SER A 30 -2.31 -13.36 0.36
C SER A 30 -2.97 -12.63 -0.81
N THR A 31 -2.24 -11.68 -1.42
CA THR A 31 -2.65 -10.77 -2.52
C THR A 31 -3.69 -9.69 -2.18
N GLN A 32 -4.47 -9.84 -1.11
CA GLN A 32 -5.51 -8.88 -0.75
C GLN A 32 -4.93 -7.57 -0.17
N LEU A 33 -5.79 -6.56 -0.04
CA LEU A 33 -5.47 -5.30 0.62
C LEU A 33 -4.89 -5.52 2.03
N SER A 34 -3.86 -4.75 2.35
CA SER A 34 -3.31 -4.74 3.71
C SER A 34 -4.29 -4.12 4.70
N PRO A 35 -4.35 -4.62 5.94
CA PRO A 35 -5.23 -4.07 6.95
C PRO A 35 -4.56 -2.91 7.68
N THR A 36 -5.24 -1.77 7.72
CA THR A 36 -4.83 -0.60 8.52
C THR A 36 -5.68 -0.37 9.77
N ARG A 37 -6.68 -1.22 10.02
CA ARG A 37 -7.58 -1.17 11.18
C ARG A 37 -7.97 -2.59 11.59
N ALA A 38 -8.43 -2.78 12.83
CA ALA A 38 -8.81 -4.09 13.35
C ALA A 38 -10.00 -4.69 12.58
N GLU A 39 -10.93 -3.86 12.12
CA GLU A 39 -12.10 -4.27 11.34
C GLU A 39 -11.69 -4.87 9.99
N HIS A 40 -10.63 -4.35 9.37
CA HIS A 40 -10.07 -4.93 8.14
C HIS A 40 -9.53 -6.35 8.39
N VAL A 41 -8.88 -6.58 9.55
CA VAL A 41 -8.39 -7.90 9.95
C VAL A 41 -9.56 -8.84 10.24
N ALA A 42 -10.57 -8.37 10.96
CA ALA A 42 -11.77 -9.15 11.28
C ALA A 42 -12.54 -9.56 10.02
N ALA A 43 -12.73 -8.66 9.07
CA ALA A 43 -13.39 -8.96 7.80
C ALA A 43 -12.57 -9.93 6.91
N GLY A 44 -11.24 -9.82 6.93
CA GLY A 44 -10.36 -10.65 6.09
C GLY A 44 -10.05 -12.03 6.68
N LEU A 45 -9.70 -12.10 7.96
CA LEU A 45 -9.26 -13.33 8.63
C LEU A 45 -10.35 -13.93 9.51
N GLY A 46 -11.10 -13.12 10.27
CA GLY A 46 -12.18 -13.56 11.15
C GLY A 46 -11.76 -14.68 12.10
N ASP A 47 -12.58 -15.72 12.19
CA ASP A 47 -12.36 -16.87 13.09
C ASP A 47 -11.15 -17.76 12.70
N ARG A 48 -10.44 -17.44 11.63
CA ARG A 48 -9.21 -18.16 11.23
C ARG A 48 -8.01 -17.84 12.13
N VAL A 49 -8.10 -16.81 12.94
CA VAL A 49 -7.08 -16.45 13.94
C VAL A 49 -7.68 -16.51 15.33
N GLY A 50 -6.91 -17.01 16.30
CA GLY A 50 -7.38 -17.15 17.67
C GLY A 50 -7.49 -15.83 18.45
N LEU A 51 -6.90 -14.75 17.93
CA LEU A 51 -6.88 -13.44 18.58
C LEU A 51 -6.67 -12.31 17.57
N ILE A 52 -7.43 -11.23 17.73
CA ILE A 52 -7.18 -9.93 17.09
C ILE A 52 -6.97 -8.92 18.20
N LEU A 53 -5.81 -8.25 18.20
CA LEU A 53 -5.51 -7.16 19.13
C LEU A 53 -5.84 -5.84 18.45
N ASP A 54 -6.89 -5.18 18.93
CA ASP A 54 -7.26 -3.85 18.47
C ASP A 54 -6.36 -2.79 19.14
N GLY A 55 -5.49 -2.18 18.33
CA GLY A 55 -4.63 -1.06 18.73
C GLY A 55 -5.04 0.27 18.10
N GLY A 56 -6.23 0.34 17.48
CA GLY A 56 -6.66 1.45 16.64
C GLY A 56 -6.04 1.45 15.24
N PRO A 57 -6.32 2.49 14.44
CA PRO A 57 -5.76 2.64 13.09
C PRO A 57 -4.22 2.73 13.09
N THR A 58 -3.58 2.19 12.05
CA THR A 58 -2.14 2.32 11.88
C THR A 58 -1.75 3.77 11.56
N SER A 59 -0.63 4.22 12.12
CA SER A 59 -0.19 5.62 11.99
C SER A 59 0.40 5.98 10.62
N ALA A 60 1.00 5.03 9.94
CA ALA A 60 1.63 5.24 8.63
C ALA A 60 0.80 4.74 7.45
N GLY A 61 -0.20 3.88 7.70
CA GLY A 61 -1.03 3.20 6.70
C GLY A 61 -0.33 2.23 5.75
N LEU A 62 0.98 2.37 5.51
CA LEU A 62 1.76 1.53 4.61
C LEU A 62 2.72 0.60 5.37
N GLU A 63 3.14 -0.47 4.70
CA GLU A 63 4.16 -1.39 5.23
C GLU A 63 5.54 -0.74 5.24
N SER A 64 6.42 -1.24 6.12
CA SER A 64 7.76 -0.71 6.33
C SER A 64 8.62 -0.64 5.06
N THR A 65 9.47 0.37 4.98
CA THR A 65 10.60 0.39 4.05
C THR A 65 11.53 -0.79 4.33
N ILE A 66 12.06 -1.42 3.28
CA ILE A 66 12.99 -2.56 3.38
C ILE A 66 14.28 -2.21 2.66
N VAL A 67 15.40 -2.32 3.39
CA VAL A 67 16.75 -2.10 2.88
C VAL A 67 17.56 -3.38 3.05
N ALA A 68 18.21 -3.83 1.98
CA ALA A 68 19.19 -4.90 2.02
C ALA A 68 20.54 -4.35 2.48
N LEU A 69 21.18 -5.08 3.40
CA LEU A 69 22.51 -4.78 3.93
C LEU A 69 23.43 -6.00 3.68
N ASP A 70 23.39 -6.51 2.46
CA ASP A 70 24.09 -7.73 2.02
C ASP A 70 25.32 -7.44 1.14
N GLY A 71 25.59 -6.17 0.87
CA GLY A 71 26.70 -5.71 0.03
C GLY A 71 27.34 -4.40 0.53
N PRO A 72 28.29 -3.84 -0.24
CA PRO A 72 29.02 -2.64 0.15
C PRO A 72 28.16 -1.36 0.13
N VAL A 73 27.07 -1.37 -0.65
CA VAL A 73 26.10 -0.27 -0.75
C VAL A 73 24.74 -0.84 -0.34
N PRO A 74 24.04 -0.23 0.65
CA PRO A 74 22.67 -0.60 1.00
C PRO A 74 21.75 -0.51 -0.22
N ARG A 75 20.77 -1.41 -0.33
CA ARG A 75 19.84 -1.44 -1.47
C ARG A 75 18.39 -1.30 -1.04
N LEU A 76 17.64 -0.40 -1.65
CA LEU A 76 16.22 -0.21 -1.36
C LEU A 76 15.39 -1.31 -2.03
N LEU A 77 14.98 -2.32 -1.26
CA LEU A 77 14.18 -3.43 -1.76
C LEU A 77 12.69 -3.11 -1.86
N ARG A 78 12.17 -2.32 -0.92
CA ARG A 78 10.76 -1.92 -0.91
C ARG A 78 10.61 -0.51 -0.34
N PRO A 79 10.00 0.43 -1.08
CA PRO A 79 9.68 1.74 -0.55
C PRO A 79 8.53 1.64 0.49
N GLY A 80 8.60 2.50 1.49
CA GLY A 80 7.64 2.57 2.59
C GLY A 80 7.68 3.95 3.28
N PRO A 81 7.21 4.08 4.53
CA PRO A 81 7.12 5.36 5.23
C PRO A 81 8.44 6.11 5.45
N LEU A 82 9.59 5.43 5.35
CA LEU A 82 10.90 6.08 5.36
C LEU A 82 11.33 6.33 3.90
N PRO A 83 11.39 7.60 3.45
CA PRO A 83 11.74 7.91 2.08
C PRO A 83 13.25 7.75 1.83
N PRO A 84 13.67 7.55 0.57
CA PRO A 84 15.07 7.31 0.21
C PRO A 84 16.06 8.37 0.68
N ASP A 85 15.71 9.65 0.60
CA ASP A 85 16.54 10.79 1.03
C ASP A 85 16.84 10.76 2.53
N VAL A 86 15.84 10.42 3.36
CA VAL A 86 16.02 10.23 4.80
C VAL A 86 16.93 9.04 5.09
N LEU A 87 16.82 7.95 4.31
CA LEU A 87 17.71 6.81 4.46
C LEU A 87 19.15 7.17 4.09
N GLU A 88 19.36 7.82 2.95
CA GLU A 88 20.70 8.21 2.48
C GLU A 88 21.41 9.16 3.44
N ALA A 89 20.68 10.08 4.05
CA ALA A 89 21.21 10.96 5.09
C ALA A 89 21.75 10.20 6.31
N LEU A 90 21.26 8.98 6.57
CA LEU A 90 21.65 8.15 7.71
C LEU A 90 22.74 7.12 7.35
N VAL A 91 22.66 6.49 6.19
CA VAL A 91 23.52 5.34 5.82
C VAL A 91 24.52 5.66 4.70
N GLY A 92 24.47 6.85 4.11
CA GLY A 92 25.24 7.20 2.92
C GLY A 92 24.57 6.75 1.62
N PRO A 93 25.31 6.55 0.53
CA PRO A 93 24.76 6.17 -0.76
C PRO A 93 23.84 4.94 -0.67
N LEU A 94 22.70 5.01 -1.35
CA LEU A 94 21.69 3.95 -1.40
C LEU A 94 21.48 3.55 -2.86
N GLU A 95 21.54 2.25 -3.15
CA GLU A 95 21.06 1.73 -4.44
C GLU A 95 19.55 1.93 -4.50
N ARG A 96 19.13 2.75 -5.48
CA ARG A 96 17.73 3.20 -5.62
C ARG A 96 16.84 2.03 -6.04
N TRP A 97 15.57 2.16 -5.69
CA TRP A 97 14.55 1.22 -6.11
C TRP A 97 14.24 1.39 -7.60
N GLU A 98 14.42 0.34 -8.40
CA GLU A 98 14.26 0.36 -9.86
C GLU A 98 12.85 0.01 -10.36
N GLY A 99 11.86 -0.07 -9.47
CA GLY A 99 10.48 -0.40 -9.83
C GLY A 99 10.04 -1.80 -9.42
N ALA A 100 8.75 -2.08 -9.58
CA ALA A 100 8.17 -3.40 -9.44
C ALA A 100 8.48 -4.28 -10.65
N VAL A 101 9.74 -4.32 -11.11
CA VAL A 101 10.13 -5.19 -12.23
C VAL A 101 10.09 -6.63 -11.75
N ALA A 102 9.54 -7.52 -12.58
CA ALA A 102 9.39 -8.95 -12.36
C ALA A 102 10.73 -9.59 -11.98
N GLN A 103 11.05 -9.60 -10.68
CA GLN A 103 12.15 -10.40 -10.18
C GLN A 103 11.74 -11.86 -10.35
N HIS A 104 12.21 -12.44 -11.45
CA HIS A 104 12.35 -13.89 -11.66
C HIS A 104 13.29 -14.55 -10.62
N GLU A 105 13.81 -13.76 -9.69
CA GLU A 105 14.63 -14.21 -8.58
C GLU A 105 13.77 -14.29 -7.31
N ARG A 106 13.98 -15.38 -6.55
CA ARG A 106 13.32 -15.70 -5.28
C ARG A 106 12.98 -14.43 -4.49
N GLN A 107 11.70 -14.22 -4.19
CA GLN A 107 11.21 -13.06 -3.45
C GLN A 107 12.06 -12.79 -2.20
N ALA A 108 12.89 -11.74 -2.26
CA ALA A 108 13.81 -11.39 -1.18
C ALA A 108 13.08 -10.81 0.05
N ALA A 109 11.86 -10.30 -0.14
CA ALA A 109 11.03 -9.71 0.89
C ALA A 109 9.51 -9.86 0.63
N PRO A 110 8.66 -9.75 1.67
CA PRO A 110 7.21 -9.77 1.51
C PRO A 110 6.68 -8.59 0.67
N GLY A 111 5.64 -8.86 -0.12
CA GLY A 111 4.95 -7.86 -0.93
C GLY A 111 5.63 -7.53 -2.26
N MET A 112 6.59 -8.35 -2.69
CA MET A 112 7.28 -8.20 -3.98
C MET A 112 6.56 -8.89 -5.15
N ALA A 113 5.44 -9.59 -4.91
CA ALA A 113 4.63 -10.20 -5.96
C ALA A 113 4.05 -9.16 -6.92
N LEU A 114 3.94 -9.50 -8.21
CA LEU A 114 3.44 -8.63 -9.27
C LEU A 114 2.01 -8.15 -8.98
N ARG A 115 1.13 -9.07 -8.54
CA ARG A 115 -0.18 -8.74 -7.99
C ARG A 115 -0.17 -8.84 -6.48
N HIS A 116 -0.30 -7.70 -5.82
CA HIS A 116 -0.36 -7.60 -4.37
C HIS A 116 -1.09 -6.32 -3.99
N TYR A 117 -1.72 -6.30 -2.83
CA TYR A 117 -2.56 -5.17 -2.42
C TYR A 117 -3.74 -4.91 -3.38
N ALA A 118 -4.22 -5.95 -4.06
CA ALA A 118 -5.23 -5.81 -5.08
C ALA A 118 -6.63 -5.67 -4.43
N PRO A 119 -7.36 -4.57 -4.67
CA PRO A 119 -8.78 -4.50 -4.34
C PRO A 119 -9.56 -5.55 -5.16
N ARG A 120 -10.74 -5.91 -4.67
CA ARG A 120 -11.69 -6.75 -5.43
C ARG A 120 -12.22 -5.99 -6.64
N THR A 121 -12.45 -4.70 -6.47
CA THR A 121 -12.89 -3.80 -7.53
C THR A 121 -11.72 -3.52 -8.49
N PRO A 122 -11.88 -3.74 -9.80
CA PRO A 122 -10.83 -3.47 -10.78
C PRO A 122 -10.32 -2.02 -10.70
N LEU A 123 -9.03 -1.87 -10.39
CA LEU A 123 -8.35 -0.57 -10.29
C LEU A 123 -7.50 -0.30 -11.54
N ALA A 124 -7.67 0.88 -12.12
CA ALA A 124 -6.84 1.40 -13.18
C ALA A 124 -6.08 2.65 -12.70
N LEU A 125 -4.75 2.61 -12.78
CA LEU A 125 -3.92 3.80 -12.56
C LEU A 125 -3.85 4.64 -13.82
N VAL A 126 -4.23 5.91 -13.72
CA VAL A 126 -4.32 6.82 -14.87
C VAL A 126 -3.75 8.20 -14.55
N PRO A 127 -3.14 8.89 -15.52
CA PRO A 127 -2.72 10.27 -15.32
C PRO A 127 -3.94 11.17 -15.06
N ARG A 128 -3.72 12.36 -14.48
CA ARG A 128 -4.80 13.25 -14.00
C ARG A 128 -5.77 13.62 -15.11
N GLU A 129 -5.25 13.95 -16.28
CA GLU A 129 -6.00 14.31 -17.48
C GLU A 129 -6.85 13.16 -18.05
N ALA A 130 -6.55 11.92 -17.66
CA ALA A 130 -7.28 10.73 -18.09
C ALA A 130 -8.20 10.16 -17.00
N LEU A 131 -8.42 10.87 -15.88
CA LEU A 131 -9.32 10.42 -14.82
C LEU A 131 -10.75 10.21 -15.33
N VAL A 132 -11.20 11.08 -16.23
CA VAL A 132 -12.49 10.96 -16.94
C VAL A 132 -12.19 10.74 -18.43
N PRO A 133 -12.18 9.48 -18.91
CA PRO A 133 -11.91 9.16 -20.31
C PRO A 133 -13.16 9.39 -21.18
N ALA A 134 -12.94 9.53 -22.48
CA ALA A 134 -14.01 9.50 -23.49
C ALA A 134 -13.71 8.35 -24.48
N PRO A 135 -14.60 7.34 -24.64
CA PRO A 135 -15.86 7.16 -23.92
C PRO A 135 -15.68 6.73 -22.44
N GLU A 136 -16.70 7.01 -21.63
CA GLU A 136 -16.77 6.58 -20.24
C GLU A 136 -16.99 5.06 -20.14
N PRO A 137 -16.31 4.35 -19.20
CA PRO A 137 -16.65 2.96 -18.92
C PRO A 137 -18.09 2.83 -18.40
N PRO A 138 -18.82 1.78 -18.79
CA PRO A 138 -20.15 1.51 -18.25
C PRO A 138 -20.06 1.13 -16.76
N GLY A 139 -21.15 1.33 -16.02
CA GLY A 139 -21.25 0.92 -14.61
C GLY A 139 -20.85 2.00 -13.60
N ARG A 140 -20.90 1.66 -12.32
CA ARG A 140 -20.57 2.54 -11.20
C ARG A 140 -19.05 2.71 -11.10
N THR A 141 -18.59 3.93 -11.34
CA THR A 141 -17.15 4.26 -11.30
C THR A 141 -16.82 5.13 -10.10
N ALA A 142 -15.81 4.71 -9.33
CA ALA A 142 -15.15 5.54 -8.33
C ALA A 142 -13.91 6.22 -8.95
N VAL A 143 -13.76 7.52 -8.72
CA VAL A 143 -12.58 8.29 -9.11
C VAL A 143 -11.84 8.73 -7.85
N VAL A 144 -10.56 8.36 -7.74
CA VAL A 144 -9.70 8.77 -6.64
C VAL A 144 -8.64 9.73 -7.16
N ALA A 145 -8.55 10.93 -6.57
CA ALA A 145 -7.56 11.93 -6.93
C ALA A 145 -6.82 12.47 -5.71
N PHE A 146 -5.61 12.97 -5.91
CA PHE A 146 -4.86 13.70 -4.89
C PHE A 146 -5.22 15.19 -4.93
N GLY A 147 -5.58 15.76 -3.77
CA GLY A 147 -5.87 17.18 -3.56
C GLY A 147 -7.21 17.66 -4.11
N HIS A 148 -7.46 17.47 -5.41
CA HIS A 148 -8.67 17.95 -6.09
C HIS A 148 -9.16 16.98 -7.16
N LEU A 149 -10.49 16.81 -7.21
CA LEU A 149 -11.19 16.03 -8.23
C LEU A 149 -11.54 16.90 -9.44
N PRO A 150 -11.42 16.37 -10.67
CA PRO A 150 -12.00 17.03 -11.83
C PRO A 150 -13.54 17.01 -11.76
N GLU A 151 -14.20 17.73 -12.66
CA GLU A 151 -15.63 17.57 -12.88
C GLU A 151 -15.93 16.12 -13.30
N LEU A 152 -16.89 15.49 -12.62
CA LEU A 152 -17.21 14.09 -12.82
C LEU A 152 -18.55 13.94 -13.57
N PRO A 153 -18.67 12.93 -14.45
CA PRO A 153 -19.94 12.59 -15.08
C PRO A 153 -21.02 12.21 -14.06
N SER A 154 -22.29 12.33 -14.47
CA SER A 154 -23.41 11.91 -13.64
C SER A 154 -23.32 10.42 -13.31
N GLY A 155 -23.45 10.07 -12.03
CA GLY A 155 -23.40 8.68 -11.55
C GLY A 155 -22.01 8.18 -11.16
N TRP A 156 -20.96 8.98 -11.38
CA TRP A 156 -19.62 8.71 -10.86
C TRP A 156 -19.48 9.27 -9.45
N THR A 157 -18.62 8.67 -8.63
CA THR A 157 -18.35 9.13 -7.26
C THR A 157 -16.88 9.45 -7.08
N GLY A 158 -16.59 10.64 -6.56
CA GLY A 158 -15.23 11.11 -6.35
C GLY A 158 -14.76 10.96 -4.91
N PHE A 159 -13.49 10.61 -4.74
CA PHE A 159 -12.79 10.53 -3.46
C PHE A 159 -11.48 11.29 -3.56
N VAL A 160 -11.12 12.03 -2.50
CA VAL A 160 -9.90 12.84 -2.45
C VAL A 160 -8.97 12.26 -1.40
N LEU A 161 -7.73 11.96 -1.80
CA LEU A 161 -6.63 11.76 -0.88
C LEU A 161 -5.83 13.07 -0.71
N PRO A 162 -5.21 13.31 0.45
CA PRO A 162 -4.32 14.45 0.64
C PRO A 162 -3.18 14.47 -0.38
N GLU A 163 -2.82 15.64 -0.90
CA GLU A 163 -1.60 15.81 -1.72
C GLU A 163 -0.33 15.91 -0.86
N VAL A 164 -0.28 15.10 0.20
CA VAL A 164 0.83 14.99 1.14
C VAL A 164 1.15 13.51 1.29
N PRO A 165 2.33 13.02 0.86
CA PRO A 165 2.60 11.59 0.72
C PRO A 165 2.34 10.77 1.99
N ALA A 166 2.76 11.29 3.16
CA ALA A 166 2.56 10.60 4.43
C ALA A 166 1.07 10.47 4.83
N ALA A 167 0.29 11.53 4.60
CA ALA A 167 -1.14 11.53 4.89
C ALA A 167 -1.90 10.62 3.91
N ALA A 168 -1.60 10.72 2.61
CA ALA A 168 -2.12 9.81 1.59
C ALA A 168 -1.78 8.34 1.88
N GLY A 169 -0.55 8.05 2.32
CA GLY A 169 -0.14 6.70 2.73
C GLY A 169 -0.96 6.16 3.89
N THR A 170 -1.29 7.02 4.85
CA THR A 170 -2.14 6.68 6.02
C THR A 170 -3.56 6.28 5.59
N GLU A 171 -4.10 6.96 4.59
CA GLU A 171 -5.49 6.80 4.15
C GLU A 171 -5.68 5.74 3.05
N LEU A 172 -4.65 5.47 2.23
CA LEU A 172 -4.76 4.66 1.01
C LEU A 172 -5.52 3.35 1.21
N PHE A 173 -5.05 2.47 2.11
CA PHE A 173 -5.68 1.15 2.25
C PHE A 173 -7.05 1.23 2.90
N ALA A 174 -7.28 2.18 3.81
CA ALA A 174 -8.61 2.36 4.39
C ALA A 174 -9.62 2.76 3.31
N LEU A 175 -9.25 3.68 2.42
CA LEU A 175 -10.07 4.05 1.27
C LEU A 175 -10.29 2.87 0.33
N LEU A 176 -9.26 2.07 0.01
CA LEU A 176 -9.44 0.91 -0.87
C LEU A 176 -10.38 -0.15 -0.25
N HIS A 177 -10.33 -0.38 1.07
CA HIS A 177 -11.30 -1.25 1.76
C HIS A 177 -12.72 -0.67 1.69
N GLU A 178 -12.88 0.64 1.84
CA GLU A 178 -14.17 1.33 1.72
C GLU A 178 -14.75 1.19 0.29
N LEU A 179 -13.94 1.43 -0.74
CA LEU A 179 -14.36 1.28 -2.14
C LEU A 179 -14.83 -0.14 -2.44
N ASP A 180 -14.12 -1.15 -1.93
CA ASP A 180 -14.51 -2.55 -2.05
C ASP A 180 -15.81 -2.88 -1.32
N ALA A 181 -16.14 -2.18 -0.23
CA ALA A 181 -17.40 -2.36 0.48
C ALA A 181 -18.58 -1.65 -0.23
N LEU A 182 -18.31 -0.54 -0.92
CA LEU A 182 -19.31 0.23 -1.67
C LEU A 182 -19.73 -0.42 -3.00
N GLY A 183 -18.97 -1.42 -3.47
CA GLY A 183 -19.32 -2.27 -4.62
C GLY A 183 -19.38 -1.48 -5.92
N PHE A 184 -18.35 -0.68 -6.21
CA PHE A 184 -18.15 -0.09 -7.54
C PHE A 184 -17.77 -1.16 -8.57
N ASP A 185 -18.00 -0.88 -9.85
CA ASP A 185 -17.57 -1.74 -10.95
C ASP A 185 -16.11 -1.44 -11.35
N HIS A 186 -15.71 -0.18 -11.20
CA HIS A 186 -14.40 0.33 -11.61
C HIS A 186 -13.85 1.36 -10.62
N ILE A 187 -12.55 1.30 -10.35
CA ILE A 187 -11.78 2.36 -9.68
C ILE A 187 -10.84 2.98 -10.71
N ARG A 188 -10.95 4.29 -10.92
CA ARG A 188 -9.96 5.10 -11.64
C ARG A 188 -9.15 5.89 -10.64
N PHE A 189 -7.89 5.50 -10.47
CA PHE A 189 -7.01 6.04 -9.45
C PHE A 189 -5.98 6.94 -10.11
N GLN A 190 -5.91 8.20 -9.69
CA GLN A 190 -4.90 9.13 -10.19
C GLN A 190 -3.50 8.62 -9.86
N GLN A 191 -2.61 8.60 -10.84
CA GLN A 191 -1.19 8.36 -10.54
C GLN A 191 -0.72 9.39 -9.50
N PRO A 192 -0.01 8.93 -8.45
CA PRO A 192 0.56 9.84 -7.47
C PRO A 192 1.52 10.82 -8.14
N PRO A 193 1.71 12.01 -7.56
CA PRO A 193 2.78 12.89 -8.00
C PRO A 193 4.12 12.15 -8.02
N GLY A 194 5.03 12.56 -8.90
CA GLY A 194 6.36 11.96 -8.99
C GLY A 194 7.26 12.31 -7.80
N GLY A 195 8.43 11.69 -7.77
CA GLY A 195 9.48 11.97 -6.79
C GLY A 195 9.53 10.99 -5.61
N ASP A 196 10.65 11.04 -4.89
CA ASP A 196 11.04 10.02 -3.91
C ASP A 196 10.04 9.84 -2.76
N ALA A 197 9.40 10.93 -2.33
CA ALA A 197 8.41 10.89 -1.26
C ALA A 197 7.15 10.09 -1.64
N TRP A 198 6.86 9.93 -2.93
CA TRP A 198 5.68 9.24 -3.45
C TRP A 198 5.94 7.80 -3.86
N LEU A 199 7.20 7.34 -3.87
CA LEU A 199 7.57 6.00 -4.32
C LEU A 199 6.84 4.88 -3.58
N ALA A 200 6.57 5.06 -2.28
CA ALA A 200 5.84 4.08 -1.49
C ALA A 200 4.41 3.89 -2.02
N LEU A 201 3.69 4.99 -2.25
CA LEU A 201 2.34 4.97 -2.82
C LEU A 201 2.34 4.43 -4.24
N TRP A 202 3.33 4.84 -5.06
CA TRP A 202 3.49 4.38 -6.42
C TRP A 202 3.64 2.86 -6.51
N ASP A 203 4.54 2.27 -5.72
CA ASP A 203 4.73 0.81 -5.66
C ASP A 203 3.43 0.08 -5.28
N ARG A 204 2.70 0.55 -4.27
CA ARG A 204 1.45 -0.09 -3.85
C ARG A 204 0.38 -0.02 -4.92
N LEU A 205 0.21 1.16 -5.52
CA LEU A 205 -0.80 1.37 -6.55
C LEU A 205 -0.48 0.59 -7.83
N GLN A 206 0.78 0.49 -8.24
CA GLN A 206 1.18 -0.33 -9.39
C GLN A 206 0.82 -1.80 -9.19
N ARG A 207 1.12 -2.36 -8.01
CA ARG A 207 0.78 -3.75 -7.66
C ARG A 207 -0.71 -3.97 -7.52
N ALA A 208 -1.44 -2.97 -7.02
CA ALA A 208 -2.90 -3.02 -6.92
C ALA A 208 -3.59 -2.98 -8.29
N ALA A 209 -3.01 -2.25 -9.26
CA ALA A 209 -3.48 -2.15 -10.63
C ALA A 209 -3.05 -3.33 -11.51
N ALA A 210 -2.06 -4.12 -11.08
CA ALA A 210 -1.55 -5.25 -11.84
C ALA A 210 -2.65 -6.31 -12.01
N ARG A 211 -2.88 -6.72 -13.27
CA ARG A 211 -3.75 -7.85 -13.60
C ARG A 211 -2.88 -9.12 -13.61
N GLU A 212 -3.43 -10.22 -13.11
CA GLU A 212 -2.89 -11.53 -13.49
C GLU A 212 -3.17 -11.71 -14.98
N ASP A 213 -2.11 -11.91 -15.78
CA ASP A 213 -2.30 -12.39 -17.15
C ASP A 213 -3.07 -13.72 -17.05
N ALA A 214 -4.23 -13.77 -17.70
CA ALA A 214 -5.14 -14.92 -17.69
C ALA A 214 -4.56 -16.13 -18.42
#